data_AF-A0A938SLD6-F1
#
_entry.id   AF-A0A938SLD6-F1
#
_cell.length_a   1.000
_cell.length_b   1.000
_cell.length_c   1.000
_cell.angle_alpha   90.00
_cell.angle_beta   90.00
_cell.angle_gamma   90.00
#
_symmetry.space_group_name_H-M   'P 1'
#
loop_
_entity.id
_entity.type
_entity.pdbx_description
1 polymer ?
#
loop_
_entity_poly.entity_id
_entity_poly.type
_entity_poly.pdbx_seq_one_letter_code
_entity_poly.pdbx_strand_id
1 'polypeptide(L)'
;MIDTTDYGRGPSPHIDHSALWRIQTGYRLDDVTASHREREVLRCLAEKVAAHAASPRMAERRELWRRHNQLERTRPLILCDPENGWNEIITERQLQCQGTVTRRWEAELRKEIFWAEEMGDDKPIE
;
A
#
# COMPACT_ATOMS: atom_id res chain seq x y z
N MET A 1 -8.07 8.62 18.78
CA MET A 1 -7.09 9.18 17.81
C MET A 1 -5.99 8.17 17.69
N ILE A 2 -5.74 7.66 16.48
CA ILE A 2 -4.62 6.76 16.22
C ILE A 2 -3.35 7.62 16.19
N ASP A 3 -2.25 7.09 16.73
CA ASP A 3 -0.98 7.78 16.80
C ASP A 3 -0.29 7.75 15.44
N THR A 4 -0.41 8.85 14.68
CA THR A 4 0.24 9.03 13.38
C THR A 4 1.70 9.48 13.50
N THR A 5 2.27 9.53 14.71
CA THR A 5 3.61 10.10 14.92
C THR A 5 4.73 9.38 14.18
N ASP A 6 4.51 8.14 13.70
CA ASP A 6 5.52 7.35 13.01
C ASP A 6 5.58 7.58 11.47
N TYR A 7 4.52 8.15 10.87
CA TYR A 7 4.53 8.44 9.43
C TYR A 7 5.30 9.73 9.11
N GLY A 8 6.05 9.71 8.00
CA GLY A 8 6.81 10.86 7.51
C GLY A 8 7.97 11.35 8.37
N ARG A 9 8.45 10.53 9.31
CA ARG A 9 9.63 10.83 10.12
C ARG A 9 10.83 9.95 9.76
N GLY A 10 11.42 10.19 8.59
CA GLY A 10 12.62 9.47 8.15
C GLY A 10 13.05 9.84 6.73
N PRO A 11 14.22 9.33 6.29
CA PRO A 11 14.65 9.52 4.91
C PRO A 11 13.73 8.76 3.95
N SER A 12 13.63 9.27 2.73
CA SER A 12 12.95 8.60 1.62
C SER A 12 13.60 7.25 1.35
N PRO A 13 12.81 6.19 1.08
CA PRO A 13 13.36 4.91 0.63
C PRO A 13 13.75 4.93 -0.86
N HIS A 14 13.54 6.04 -1.55
CA HIS A 14 13.83 6.24 -2.98
C HIS A 14 13.20 5.18 -3.90
N ILE A 15 11.99 4.74 -3.56
CA ILE A 15 11.23 3.78 -4.35
C ILE A 15 10.45 4.55 -5.43
N ASP A 16 10.56 4.11 -6.68
CA ASP A 16 9.72 4.60 -7.78
C ASP A 16 8.29 4.09 -7.58
N HIS A 17 7.33 5.01 -7.44
CA HIS A 17 5.92 4.69 -7.22
C HIS A 17 5.03 5.00 -8.43
N SER A 18 5.62 5.19 -9.62
CA SER A 18 4.88 5.49 -10.86
C SER A 18 3.96 4.34 -11.29
N ALA A 19 3.36 4.38 -12.49
CA ALA A 19 2.73 3.19 -13.08
C ALA A 19 3.78 2.32 -13.83
N LEU A 20 4.81 2.96 -14.39
CA LEU A 20 5.78 2.34 -15.30
C LEU A 20 6.64 1.28 -14.61
N TRP A 21 7.00 1.51 -13.35
CA TRP A 21 7.76 0.55 -12.55
C TRP A 21 7.03 -0.80 -12.36
N ARG A 22 5.69 -0.90 -12.45
CA ARG A 22 4.95 -2.18 -12.35
C ARG A 22 5.18 -3.09 -13.55
N ILE A 23 5.62 -2.50 -14.67
CA ILE A 23 5.81 -3.18 -15.95
C ILE A 23 7.31 -3.43 -16.22
N GLN A 24 8.21 -2.90 -15.37
CA GLN A 24 9.63 -3.17 -15.48
C GLN A 24 9.94 -4.64 -15.14
N THR A 25 10.50 -5.34 -16.12
CA THR A 25 10.87 -6.76 -16.06
C THR A 25 12.36 -6.99 -15.78
N GLY A 26 13.10 -5.95 -15.37
CA GLY A 26 14.57 -5.99 -15.21
C GLY A 26 15.10 -6.75 -13.99
N TYR A 27 14.24 -7.47 -13.26
CA TYR A 27 14.65 -8.24 -12.08
C TYR A 27 15.43 -9.50 -12.47
N ARG A 28 16.48 -9.78 -11.71
CA ARG A 28 17.22 -11.04 -11.76
C ARG A 28 16.59 -12.03 -10.79
N LEU A 29 16.88 -13.31 -10.96
CA LEU A 29 16.40 -14.35 -10.03
C LEU A 29 16.82 -14.06 -8.58
N ASP A 30 18.05 -13.57 -8.40
CA ASP A 30 18.59 -13.23 -7.09
C ASP A 30 17.78 -12.12 -6.40
N ASP A 31 17.18 -11.20 -7.16
CA ASP A 31 16.37 -10.09 -6.62
C ASP A 31 15.07 -10.57 -5.95
N VAL A 32 14.59 -11.77 -6.29
CA VAL A 32 13.35 -12.37 -5.77
C VAL A 32 13.63 -13.24 -4.53
N THR A 33 14.90 -13.40 -4.15
CA THR A 33 15.27 -14.23 -2.99
C THR A 33 14.88 -13.51 -1.70
N ALA A 34 14.06 -14.17 -0.88
CA ALA A 34 13.64 -13.66 0.43
C ALA A 34 14.19 -14.52 1.55
N SER A 35 14.85 -13.90 2.53
CA SER A 35 15.25 -14.54 3.79
C SER A 35 14.02 -14.97 4.61
N HIS A 36 14.23 -15.83 5.61
CA HIS A 36 13.14 -16.24 6.52
C HIS A 36 12.44 -15.05 7.18
N ARG A 37 13.24 -14.10 7.69
CA ARG A 37 12.76 -12.88 8.35
C ARG A 37 11.91 -12.02 7.41
N GLU A 38 12.35 -11.82 6.17
CA GLU A 38 11.59 -11.03 5.19
C GLU A 38 10.26 -11.69 4.85
N ARG A 39 10.22 -13.02 4.74
CA ARG A 39 8.97 -13.76 4.52
C ARG A 39 8.00 -13.57 5.69
N GLU A 40 8.48 -13.55 6.92
CA GLU A 40 7.65 -13.29 8.10
C GLU A 40 7.08 -11.86 8.10
N VAL A 41 7.92 -10.86 7.81
CA VAL A 41 7.48 -9.46 7.68
C VAL A 41 6.38 -9.34 6.62
N LEU A 42 6.63 -9.85 5.42
CA LEU A 42 5.68 -9.78 4.32
C LEU A 42 4.38 -10.53 4.63
N ARG A 43 4.45 -11.70 5.27
CA ARG A 43 3.27 -12.46 5.67
C ARG A 43 2.41 -11.69 6.67
N CYS A 44 3.03 -11.12 7.70
CA CYS A 44 2.32 -10.34 8.72
C CYS A 44 1.64 -9.11 8.10
N LEU A 45 2.31 -8.41 7.18
CA LEU A 45 1.72 -7.28 6.47
C LEU A 45 0.58 -7.71 5.55
N ALA A 46 0.74 -8.81 4.80
CA ALA A 46 -0.30 -9.35 3.93
C ALA A 46 -1.55 -9.79 4.72
N GLU A 47 -1.38 -10.40 5.90
CA GLU A 47 -2.50 -10.76 6.78
C GLU A 47 -3.28 -9.52 7.23
N LYS A 48 -2.61 -8.40 7.53
CA LYS A 48 -3.27 -7.13 7.87
C LYS A 48 -4.05 -6.57 6.67
N VAL A 49 -3.44 -6.57 5.48
CA VAL A 49 -4.11 -6.12 4.25
C VAL A 49 -5.36 -6.97 3.99
N ALA A 50 -5.24 -8.30 4.08
CA ALA A 50 -6.37 -9.22 3.91
C ALA A 50 -7.50 -8.96 4.91
N ALA A 51 -7.17 -8.69 6.18
CA ALA A 51 -8.15 -8.34 7.20
C ALA A 51 -8.89 -7.03 6.87
N HIS A 52 -8.17 -6.00 6.39
CA HIS A 52 -8.77 -4.75 5.94
C HIS A 52 -9.66 -4.94 4.70
N ALA A 53 -9.18 -5.67 3.70
CA ALA A 53 -9.90 -5.97 2.46
C ALA A 53 -11.24 -6.69 2.72
N ALA A 54 -11.27 -7.58 3.73
CA ALA A 54 -12.45 -8.31 4.17
C ALA A 54 -13.42 -7.50 5.04
N SER A 55 -13.08 -6.26 5.43
CA SER A 55 -13.92 -5.46 6.32
C SER A 55 -15.22 -4.97 5.64
N PRO A 56 -16.32 -4.77 6.41
CA PRO A 56 -17.56 -4.20 5.88
C PRO A 56 -17.38 -2.84 5.20
N ARG A 57 -16.51 -1.98 5.77
CA ARG A 57 -16.17 -0.67 5.20
C ARG A 57 -15.59 -0.78 3.79
N MET A 58 -14.75 -1.79 3.51
CA MET A 58 -14.24 -2.01 2.15
C MET A 58 -15.30 -2.57 1.21
N ALA A 59 -16.24 -3.38 1.71
CA ALA A 59 -17.39 -3.83 0.92
C ALA A 59 -18.27 -2.64 0.51
N GLU A 60 -18.54 -1.70 1.42
CA GLU A 60 -19.26 -0.46 1.11
C GLU A 60 -18.53 0.41 0.08
N ARG A 61 -17.21 0.58 0.21
CA ARG A 61 -16.41 1.33 -0.77
C ARG A 61 -16.46 0.68 -2.16
N ARG A 62 -16.31 -0.65 -2.25
CA ARG A 62 -16.43 -1.38 -3.52
C ARG A 62 -17.80 -1.17 -4.17
N GLU A 63 -18.87 -1.21 -3.38
CA GLU A 63 -20.22 -0.96 -3.87
C GLU A 63 -20.40 0.48 -4.36
N LEU A 64 -19.87 1.47 -3.65
CA LEU A 64 -19.88 2.87 -4.10
C LEU A 64 -19.15 3.04 -5.44
N TRP A 65 -17.96 2.45 -5.59
CA TRP A 65 -17.21 2.50 -6.85
C TRP A 65 -17.93 1.76 -7.99
N ARG A 66 -18.55 0.62 -7.70
CA ARG A 66 -19.37 -0.12 -8.68
C ARG A 66 -20.50 0.75 -9.22
N ARG A 67 -21.25 1.41 -8.33
CA ARG A 67 -22.36 2.32 -8.69
C ARG A 67 -21.87 3.55 -9.45
N HIS A 68 -20.75 4.14 -9.03
CA HIS A 68 -20.11 5.24 -9.74
C HIS A 68 -19.76 4.85 -11.18
N ASN A 69 -19.15 3.69 -11.38
CA ASN A 69 -18.80 3.16 -12.71
C ASN A 69 -20.03 2.80 -13.56
N GLN A 70 -21.20 2.61 -12.93
CA GLN A 70 -22.48 2.45 -13.61
C GLN A 70 -23.20 3.77 -13.90
N LEU A 71 -22.55 4.92 -13.61
CA LEU A 71 -23.10 6.26 -13.76
C LEU A 71 -24.35 6.51 -12.89
N GLU A 72 -24.49 5.74 -11.81
CA GLU A 72 -25.54 5.97 -10.83
C GLU A 72 -25.22 7.17 -9.95
N ARG A 73 -26.26 7.89 -9.53
CA ARG A 73 -26.09 9.03 -8.62
C ARG A 73 -25.78 8.54 -7.19
N THR A 74 -24.58 8.84 -6.72
CA THR A 74 -24.12 8.66 -5.33
C THR A 74 -23.61 9.98 -4.76
N ARG A 75 -23.11 9.99 -3.52
CA ARG A 75 -22.19 11.06 -3.10
C ARG A 75 -20.91 11.05 -3.96
N PRO A 76 -20.16 12.16 -4.07
CA PRO A 76 -18.84 12.14 -4.68
C PRO A 76 -17.93 11.13 -3.99
N LEU A 77 -17.12 10.43 -4.77
CA LEU A 77 -16.05 9.57 -4.28
C LEU A 77 -14.73 10.34 -4.38
N ILE A 78 -13.88 10.15 -3.37
CA ILE A 78 -12.55 10.76 -3.30
C ILE A 78 -11.51 9.65 -3.37
N LEU A 79 -10.50 9.83 -4.24
CA LEU A 79 -9.31 9.00 -4.28
C LEU A 79 -8.10 9.90 -4.02
N CYS A 80 -7.31 9.56 -3.02
CA CYS A 80 -6.06 10.22 -2.72
C CYS A 80 -4.90 9.31 -3.11
N ASP A 81 -4.14 9.68 -4.14
CA ASP A 81 -2.90 9.01 -4.52
C ASP A 81 -1.72 10.00 -4.47
N PRO A 82 -0.88 9.92 -3.41
CA PRO A 82 0.34 10.71 -3.28
C PRO A 82 1.39 10.49 -4.38
N GLU A 83 1.26 9.47 -5.24
CA GLU A 83 2.26 9.10 -6.25
C GLU A 83 3.69 9.00 -5.64
N ASN A 84 4.66 9.79 -6.11
CA ASN A 84 6.01 9.77 -5.54
C ASN A 84 6.09 10.29 -4.10
N GLY A 85 5.08 11.02 -3.63
CA GLY A 85 4.93 11.47 -2.24
C GLY A 85 4.78 10.32 -1.24
N TRP A 86 4.52 9.08 -1.69
CA TRP A 86 4.58 7.89 -0.84
C TRP A 86 5.93 7.72 -0.13
N ASN A 87 7.01 8.21 -0.73
CA ASN A 87 8.34 8.23 -0.13
C ASN A 87 8.44 9.12 1.13
N GLU A 88 7.51 10.07 1.30
CA GLU A 88 7.40 10.94 2.47
C GLU A 88 6.45 10.37 3.53
N ILE A 89 5.69 9.32 3.23
CA ILE A 89 4.74 8.70 4.17
C ILE A 89 5.34 7.42 4.72
N ILE A 90 5.71 6.51 3.81
CA ILE A 90 6.40 5.26 4.11
C ILE A 90 7.89 5.49 3.97
N THR A 91 8.55 5.73 5.09
CA THR A 91 9.97 6.10 5.13
C THR A 91 10.88 4.88 5.22
N GLU A 92 12.16 5.06 4.90
CA GLU A 92 13.23 4.05 5.02
C GLU A 92 13.23 3.32 6.38
N ARG A 93 12.90 4.02 7.46
CA ARG A 93 12.90 3.50 8.84
C ARG A 93 11.80 2.46 9.08
N GLN A 94 10.72 2.52 8.30
CA GLN A 94 9.60 1.58 8.41
C GLN A 94 9.89 0.28 7.66
N LEU A 95 10.78 0.29 6.66
CA LEU A 95 11.08 -0.86 5.83
C LEU A 95 12.12 -1.78 6.48
N GLN A 96 11.76 -3.05 6.67
CA GLN A 96 12.61 -4.07 7.28
C GLN A 96 13.31 -4.96 6.26
N CYS A 97 12.71 -5.17 5.10
CA CYS A 97 13.25 -6.00 4.04
C CYS A 97 14.44 -5.32 3.35
N GLN A 98 15.41 -6.13 2.92
CA GLN A 98 16.66 -5.65 2.33
C GLN A 98 16.81 -6.07 0.87
N GLY A 99 16.15 -7.15 0.45
CA GLY A 99 16.13 -7.58 -0.94
C GLY A 99 15.39 -6.60 -1.85
N THR A 100 15.83 -6.50 -3.11
CA THR A 100 15.28 -5.56 -4.10
C THR A 100 13.76 -5.71 -4.25
N VAL A 101 13.26 -6.93 -4.43
CA VAL A 101 11.82 -7.19 -4.62
C VAL A 101 11.07 -7.26 -3.30
N THR A 102 11.67 -7.83 -2.24
CA THR A 102 11.00 -7.95 -0.93
C THR A 102 10.72 -6.59 -0.31
N ARG A 103 11.68 -5.66 -0.41
CA ARG A 103 11.54 -4.26 0.02
C ARG A 103 10.43 -3.54 -0.74
N ARG A 104 10.30 -3.84 -2.03
CA ARG A 104 9.21 -3.34 -2.87
C ARG A 104 7.85 -3.81 -2.37
N TRP A 105 7.70 -5.11 -2.17
CA TRP A 105 6.45 -5.69 -1.69
C TRP A 105 6.07 -5.18 -0.30
N GLU A 106 7.06 -5.00 0.58
CA GLU A 106 6.82 -4.41 1.89
C GLU A 106 6.26 -2.98 1.76
N ALA A 107 6.87 -2.15 0.90
CA ALA A 107 6.38 -0.78 0.67
C ALA A 107 4.94 -0.78 0.14
N GLU A 108 4.60 -1.61 -0.85
CA GLU A 108 3.22 -1.71 -1.36
C GLU A 108 2.22 -2.13 -0.26
N LEU A 109 2.55 -3.17 0.52
CA LEU A 109 1.66 -3.64 1.60
C LEU A 109 1.46 -2.56 2.68
N ARG A 110 2.51 -1.83 3.03
CA ARG A 110 2.41 -0.71 3.99
C ARG A 110 1.55 0.44 3.45
N LYS A 111 1.64 0.74 2.16
CA LYS A 111 0.75 1.73 1.51
C LYS A 111 -0.72 1.30 1.58
N GLU A 112 -1.01 0.04 1.29
CA GLU A 112 -2.38 -0.51 1.40
C GLU A 112 -2.91 -0.41 2.84
N ILE A 113 -2.07 -0.71 3.84
CA ILE A 113 -2.44 -0.52 5.26
C ILE A 113 -2.69 0.97 5.56
N PHE A 114 -1.83 1.88 5.12
CA PHE A 114 -2.03 3.32 5.30
C PHE A 114 -3.32 3.83 4.64
N TRP A 115 -3.62 3.38 3.42
CA TRP A 115 -4.89 3.68 2.75
C TRP A 115 -6.10 3.18 3.54
N ALA A 116 -6.00 1.98 4.11
CA ALA A 116 -7.07 1.42 4.93
C ALA A 116 -7.28 2.21 6.23
N GLU A 117 -6.20 2.61 6.90
CA GLU A 117 -6.25 3.12 8.27
C GLU A 117 -6.36 4.65 8.34
N GLU A 118 -5.56 5.36 7.54
CA GLU A 118 -5.26 6.78 7.76
C GLU A 118 -5.66 7.70 6.60
N MET A 119 -5.63 7.23 5.34
CA MET A 119 -5.86 8.13 4.18
C MET A 119 -7.24 8.80 4.21
N GLY A 120 -8.25 8.11 4.73
CA GLY A 120 -9.60 8.65 4.87
C GLY A 120 -10.35 8.86 3.55
N ASP A 121 -9.84 8.31 2.44
CA ASP A 121 -10.47 8.38 1.13
C ASP A 121 -11.45 7.21 0.89
N ASP A 122 -11.92 7.05 -0.35
CA ASP A 122 -12.84 6.00 -0.76
C ASP A 122 -12.15 4.84 -1.47
N LYS A 123 -10.82 4.75 -1.47
CA LYS A 123 -10.10 3.66 -2.15
C LYS A 123 -10.46 2.31 -1.49
N PRO A 124 -10.92 1.31 -2.29
CA PRO A 124 -11.06 -0.05 -1.79
C PRO A 124 -9.69 -0.73 -1.68
N ILE A 125 -9.55 -1.57 -0.65
CA ILE A 125 -8.40 -2.46 -0.45
C ILE A 125 -8.84 -3.88 -0.86
N GLU A 126 -7.95 -4.60 -1.55
CA GLU A 126 -8.18 -5.95 -2.09
C GLU A 126 -7.09 -6.93 -1.68
#